data_AF-A0A928SSB7-F1
#
_entry.id   AF-A0A928SSB7-F1
#
_cell.length_a   1.000
_cell.length_b   1.000
_cell.length_c   1.000
_cell.angle_alpha   90.00
_cell.angle_beta   90.00
_cell.angle_gamma   90.00
#
_symmetry.space_group_name_H-M   'P 1'
#
loop_
_entity.id
_entity.type
_entity.pdbx_description
1 polymer ?
#
loop_
_entity_poly.entity_id
_entity_poly.type
_entity_poly.pdbx_seq_one_letter_code
_entity_poly.pdbx_strand_id
1 'polypeptide(L)'
;MVLEPTRFQLGLVVVLTASFWVGACSDDGSSGGSSGSGGSSGSGGSSGSGGSSGSGGSSGSGGSSGGSSGSGGSSGGSSGSGGVSGSGGSAGGGGSGGSAGGGGSGGSAGGEPDAGDASDGQPGDASDAAPDTSADAPDAPSDAPPQDADAAEAPADSSDAAPLCSPGAKQCNGDTLETCNPSGSAWEVTQSCGLGKCSSALLSCVACTSAADCAAPSNPCFAASCTAQGSCGTTALPAGTACGTGGVCNGAGSCGVCVPGAAKCSGTTREVCGADGQWFLATVCSYVCLNGACSGVCVPGAKRCSANQPESCDASGQWKPAASCSGSTPSCHDGLCEPATPASCAALPGQCGPNKSGYCCASNAIGGGSFLRGYDAVSYTDSGYPATVSDFRLDAYEVTVARFRAFVKAGKGTQASPPAAGAGQHPNIAGSGWQASWNSKLAASTAALETALACNPSYATYGDQPGPDDARPVNCVTWYDAFAFCAWDGARLPTEAEWNFASAGGTEQRVFPWSSPPTATTVDATYASYYLDGVSQCFGDGVAGCSREDLLPVGSLSKGAGRYGSMELSGNVWEWVLDTYSNPYPLPCVNCYATAGSGRTMRGGSFFGNPATILSSARSFATPESRLFSVGVRCAR
;
A
#
# COMPACT_ATOMS: atom_id res chain seq x y z
N MET A 1 30.06 59.05 7.30
CA MET A 1 30.99 58.17 6.56
C MET A 1 30.14 57.02 6.02
N VAL A 2 29.67 56.99 4.76
CA VAL A 2 30.44 56.81 3.49
C VAL A 2 31.19 55.46 3.60
N LEU A 3 30.95 54.36 2.88
CA LEU A 3 30.35 54.04 1.57
C LEU A 3 30.20 52.49 1.45
N GLU A 4 29.13 51.98 0.82
CA GLU A 4 29.18 50.79 -0.09
C GLU A 4 29.87 51.22 -1.43
N PRO A 5 30.31 50.38 -2.43
CA PRO A 5 29.62 49.18 -2.94
C PRO A 5 30.41 48.10 -3.77
N THR A 6 29.66 47.12 -4.30
CA THR A 6 29.70 46.49 -5.68
C THR A 6 30.65 45.34 -6.10
N ARG A 7 29.99 44.20 -6.40
CA ARG A 7 29.91 43.38 -7.65
C ARG A 7 31.19 42.84 -8.34
N PHE A 8 31.14 41.56 -8.75
CA PHE A 8 31.21 41.15 -10.18
C PHE A 8 30.70 39.70 -10.38
N GLN A 9 29.75 39.53 -11.30
CA GLN A 9 29.41 38.27 -11.96
C GLN A 9 30.11 38.23 -13.32
N LEU A 10 30.56 37.04 -13.75
CA LEU A 10 30.73 36.72 -15.16
C LEU A 10 30.49 35.22 -15.36
N GLY A 11 29.44 34.92 -16.11
CA GLY A 11 29.11 33.57 -16.56
C GLY A 11 30.01 33.14 -17.71
N LEU A 12 30.29 31.83 -17.76
CA LEU A 12 30.85 31.16 -18.92
C LEU A 12 29.86 30.08 -19.35
N VAL A 13 29.18 30.35 -20.46
CA VAL A 13 28.43 29.37 -21.24
C VAL A 13 29.45 28.63 -22.09
N VAL A 14 29.67 27.34 -21.80
CA VAL A 14 30.38 26.43 -22.71
C VAL A 14 29.36 25.49 -23.31
N VAL A 15 29.00 25.76 -24.56
CA VAL A 15 28.35 24.81 -25.46
C VAL A 15 29.44 23.87 -25.96
N LEU A 16 29.42 22.61 -25.52
CA LEU A 16 30.20 21.54 -26.14
C LEU A 16 29.23 20.43 -26.54
N THR A 17 29.18 20.22 -27.85
CA THR A 17 28.49 19.14 -28.54
C THR A 17 29.13 17.81 -28.17
N ALA A 18 28.37 16.91 -27.54
CA ALA A 18 28.77 15.53 -27.33
C ALA A 18 28.13 14.63 -28.39
N SER A 19 28.96 14.15 -29.31
CA SER A 19 28.63 13.08 -30.25
C SER A 19 28.42 11.76 -29.52
N PHE A 20 27.32 11.09 -29.85
CA PHE A 20 27.03 9.73 -29.40
C PHE A 20 28.09 8.74 -29.92
N TRP A 21 28.64 7.92 -29.03
CA TRP A 21 29.25 6.64 -29.39
C TRP A 21 28.80 5.57 -28.39
N VAL A 22 28.05 4.60 -28.91
CA VAL A 22 27.67 3.35 -28.27
C VAL A 22 28.85 2.39 -28.42
N GLY A 23 29.41 1.92 -27.31
CA GLY A 23 30.51 0.94 -27.30
C GLY A 23 30.05 -0.34 -26.61
N ALA A 24 29.62 -1.31 -27.41
CA ALA A 24 29.37 -2.68 -26.98
C ALA A 24 30.70 -3.38 -26.62
N CYS A 25 30.70 -4.17 -25.55
CA CYS A 25 31.76 -5.13 -25.25
C CYS A 25 31.67 -6.30 -26.22
N SER A 26 32.80 -6.70 -26.81
CA SER A 26 32.98 -8.03 -27.41
C SER A 26 34.41 -8.48 -27.23
N ASP A 27 34.51 -9.77 -26.89
CA ASP A 27 35.70 -10.56 -26.66
C ASP A 27 36.58 -10.77 -27.91
N ASP A 28 37.84 -11.10 -27.63
CA ASP A 28 38.80 -11.96 -28.36
C ASP A 28 40.20 -11.36 -28.10
N GLY A 29 41.23 -12.08 -27.67
CA GLY A 29 41.55 -13.46 -27.93
C GLY A 29 43.01 -13.51 -28.39
N SER A 30 43.85 -14.17 -27.59
CA SER A 30 45.08 -14.86 -28.00
C SER A 30 46.34 -14.09 -28.43
N SER A 31 47.40 -14.44 -27.68
CA SER A 31 48.72 -14.93 -28.14
C SER A 31 49.83 -13.94 -28.46
N GLY A 32 51.00 -14.20 -27.85
CA GLY A 32 52.30 -13.96 -28.46
C GLY A 32 53.38 -13.43 -27.52
N GLY A 33 54.42 -14.24 -27.28
CA GLY A 33 55.79 -13.73 -27.28
C GLY A 33 56.60 -13.83 -25.99
N SER A 34 57.28 -14.95 -25.84
CA SER A 34 58.37 -15.20 -24.88
C SER A 34 59.60 -14.30 -25.07
N SER A 35 60.26 -13.94 -23.96
CA SER A 35 61.72 -13.91 -23.73
C SER A 35 61.94 -13.26 -22.36
N GLY A 36 62.80 -13.70 -21.44
CA GLY A 36 63.94 -14.60 -21.53
C GLY A 36 65.14 -13.93 -20.84
N SER A 37 65.50 -14.45 -19.67
CA SER A 37 66.85 -14.53 -19.06
C SER A 37 67.56 -13.33 -18.38
N GLY A 38 68.17 -13.67 -17.22
CA GLY A 38 69.36 -13.03 -16.61
C GLY A 38 69.06 -12.28 -15.31
N GLY A 39 69.32 -12.80 -14.10
CA GLY A 39 70.64 -12.90 -13.44
C GLY A 39 70.97 -11.55 -12.74
N SER A 40 71.45 -11.40 -11.50
CA SER A 40 72.00 -12.28 -10.49
C SER A 40 72.03 -11.54 -9.13
N SER A 41 72.04 -12.30 -8.04
CA SER A 41 72.74 -12.09 -6.76
C SER A 41 73.05 -10.67 -6.23
N GLY A 42 72.59 -10.39 -5.01
CA GLY A 42 73.14 -9.37 -4.12
C GLY A 42 72.79 -9.67 -2.66
N SER A 43 73.73 -10.26 -1.93
CA SER A 43 73.67 -10.54 -0.50
C SER A 43 74.38 -9.46 0.32
N GLY A 44 73.79 -9.09 1.45
CA GLY A 44 74.35 -8.28 2.54
C GLY A 44 73.18 -7.78 3.39
N GLY A 45 73.06 -7.96 4.69
CA GLY A 45 74.06 -8.25 5.71
C GLY A 45 73.84 -7.25 6.86
N SER A 46 73.64 -7.77 8.06
CA SER A 46 73.87 -7.12 9.37
C SER A 46 72.72 -6.40 10.10
N SER A 47 72.23 -7.12 11.11
CA SER A 47 72.25 -6.81 12.55
C SER A 47 71.53 -5.58 13.10
N GLY A 48 70.66 -5.84 14.09
CA GLY A 48 70.13 -4.85 15.03
C GLY A 48 69.28 -5.50 16.12
N SER A 49 69.94 -5.99 17.17
CA SER A 49 69.37 -6.57 18.39
C SER A 49 68.85 -5.50 19.38
N GLY A 50 67.80 -5.83 20.14
CA GLY A 50 67.38 -5.09 21.34
C GLY A 50 66.25 -5.79 22.11
N GLY A 51 66.57 -6.36 23.29
CA GLY A 51 65.62 -6.87 24.30
C GLY A 51 64.81 -5.73 24.95
N SER A 52 63.73 -5.97 25.70
CA SER A 52 63.64 -6.57 27.04
C SER A 52 62.16 -6.48 27.49
N SER A 53 61.50 -7.56 27.89
CA SER A 53 61.24 -8.05 29.27
C SER A 53 60.24 -7.26 30.15
N GLY A 54 59.34 -8.01 30.82
CA GLY A 54 58.39 -7.59 31.87
C GLY A 54 57.03 -8.28 31.69
N SER A 55 56.74 -9.49 32.21
CA SER A 55 56.63 -9.96 33.60
C SER A 55 55.59 -9.23 34.45
N GLY A 56 54.49 -9.92 34.77
CA GLY A 56 53.52 -9.54 35.80
C GLY A 56 52.40 -10.58 35.90
N GLY A 57 52.51 -11.52 36.85
CA GLY A 57 51.50 -12.55 37.14
C GLY A 57 50.69 -12.25 38.41
N SER A 58 49.61 -13.02 38.61
CA SER A 58 49.03 -13.57 39.86
C SER A 58 47.60 -14.03 39.53
N SER A 59 47.20 -15.31 39.56
CA SER A 59 47.07 -16.30 40.64
C SER A 59 45.88 -16.07 41.60
N GLY A 60 45.10 -17.14 41.85
CA GLY A 60 44.04 -17.27 42.88
C GLY A 60 42.71 -17.85 42.35
N SER A 61 42.54 -19.18 42.22
CA SER A 61 41.96 -20.13 43.21
C SER A 61 40.48 -19.87 43.52
N GLY A 62 39.50 -20.78 43.54
CA GLY A 62 39.41 -22.25 43.44
C GLY A 62 37.97 -22.66 43.83
N GLY A 63 37.58 -23.92 43.60
CA GLY A 63 36.32 -24.47 44.10
C GLY A 63 35.83 -25.71 43.35
N SER A 64 35.88 -26.86 44.01
CA SER A 64 35.66 -28.22 43.46
C SER A 64 34.28 -28.81 43.81
N SER A 65 34.04 -30.01 43.24
CA SER A 65 33.08 -31.09 43.58
C SER A 65 31.72 -31.04 42.86
N GLY A 66 31.16 -32.14 42.33
CA GLY A 66 31.60 -33.53 42.25
C GLY A 66 30.56 -34.43 41.56
N GLY A 67 30.97 -35.66 41.20
CA GLY A 67 30.20 -36.92 40.96
C GLY A 67 29.01 -36.91 39.98
N SER A 68 28.63 -37.98 39.27
CA SER A 68 29.02 -39.39 39.17
C SER A 68 28.33 -40.00 37.94
N SER A 69 28.92 -41.09 37.38
CA SER A 69 28.29 -42.30 36.79
C SER A 69 27.08 -42.18 35.83
N GLY A 70 26.99 -42.84 34.67
CA GLY A 70 27.72 -43.95 34.06
C GLY A 70 26.86 -44.61 32.97
N SER A 71 27.47 -45.48 32.14
CA SER A 71 26.87 -46.54 31.29
C SER A 71 25.86 -46.13 30.19
N GLY A 72 25.83 -46.70 29.00
CA GLY A 72 26.46 -47.88 28.43
C GLY A 72 26.27 -47.88 26.90
N GLY A 73 27.03 -48.71 26.19
CA GLY A 73 27.01 -48.79 24.74
C GLY A 73 25.80 -49.53 24.17
N SER A 74 25.64 -49.47 22.84
CA SER A 74 25.45 -50.64 21.99
C SER A 74 25.56 -50.27 20.52
N SER A 75 26.47 -50.99 19.88
CA SER A 75 26.57 -51.25 18.46
C SER A 75 25.29 -51.88 17.89
N GLY A 76 24.93 -51.52 16.67
CA GLY A 76 23.95 -52.24 15.86
C GLY A 76 24.13 -51.90 14.39
N GLY A 77 24.97 -52.69 13.70
CA GLY A 77 24.99 -52.74 12.26
C GLY A 77 23.97 -53.77 11.75
N SER A 78 23.31 -53.48 10.64
CA SER A 78 22.89 -54.49 9.68
C SER A 78 22.72 -53.89 8.29
N SER A 79 23.55 -54.45 7.42
CA SER A 79 23.49 -54.56 5.99
C SER A 79 22.12 -55.01 5.45
N GLY A 80 21.78 -54.51 4.27
CA GLY A 80 20.66 -55.00 3.46
C GLY A 80 20.79 -54.52 2.01
N SER A 81 21.57 -55.27 1.23
CA SER A 81 21.79 -55.16 -0.22
C SER A 81 20.56 -55.54 -1.04
N GLY A 82 20.38 -54.89 -2.21
CA GLY A 82 19.51 -55.35 -3.29
C GLY A 82 19.61 -54.43 -4.51
N GLY A 83 20.33 -54.88 -5.55
CA GLY A 83 20.55 -54.13 -6.79
C GLY A 83 19.59 -54.48 -7.93
N VAL A 84 20.08 -54.19 -9.15
CA VAL A 84 19.59 -54.51 -10.50
C VAL A 84 18.74 -53.40 -11.14
N SER A 85 19.34 -52.53 -11.97
CA SER A 85 19.57 -52.62 -13.44
C SER A 85 18.30 -52.46 -14.28
N GLY A 86 18.29 -51.46 -15.17
CA GLY A 86 17.24 -51.25 -16.16
C GLY A 86 17.53 -50.07 -17.07
N SER A 87 18.43 -50.29 -18.01
CA SER A 87 18.87 -49.40 -19.10
C SER A 87 17.79 -49.13 -20.17
N GLY A 88 17.89 -47.96 -20.82
CA GLY A 88 17.74 -47.85 -22.28
C GLY A 88 16.68 -46.88 -22.79
N GLY A 89 17.09 -45.99 -23.72
CA GLY A 89 16.15 -45.35 -24.65
C GLY A 89 16.52 -43.94 -25.10
N SER A 90 17.48 -43.83 -26.03
CA SER A 90 17.85 -42.61 -26.78
C SER A 90 16.83 -42.22 -27.86
N ALA A 91 17.05 -41.02 -28.43
CA ALA A 91 16.56 -40.41 -29.69
C ALA A 91 15.49 -39.32 -29.48
N GLY A 92 15.53 -38.14 -30.10
CA GLY A 92 16.37 -37.63 -31.20
C GLY A 92 15.54 -36.63 -32.04
N GLY A 93 16.19 -35.59 -32.58
CA GLY A 93 15.64 -34.67 -33.59
C GLY A 93 14.92 -33.45 -33.00
N GLY A 94 15.26 -32.19 -33.29
CA GLY A 94 15.82 -31.64 -34.52
C GLY A 94 14.68 -31.09 -35.39
N GLY A 95 14.57 -29.77 -35.53
CA GLY A 95 13.50 -29.16 -36.34
C GLY A 95 13.43 -27.64 -36.23
N SER A 96 14.36 -26.97 -36.91
CA SER A 96 14.36 -25.55 -37.23
C SER A 96 13.46 -25.21 -38.43
N GLY A 97 12.98 -23.97 -38.48
CA GLY A 97 12.29 -23.34 -39.63
C GLY A 97 11.01 -22.65 -39.16
N GLY A 98 10.65 -21.43 -39.55
CA GLY A 98 11.16 -20.52 -40.55
C GLY A 98 10.12 -19.38 -40.70
N SER A 99 10.60 -18.24 -41.15
CA SER A 99 9.99 -16.91 -41.32
C SER A 99 8.60 -16.80 -41.95
N ALA A 100 7.85 -15.77 -41.53
CA ALA A 100 7.03 -14.83 -42.32
C ALA A 100 6.62 -13.67 -41.38
N GLY A 101 6.60 -12.38 -41.69
CA GLY A 101 6.67 -11.64 -42.95
C GLY A 101 5.47 -10.68 -43.05
N GLY A 102 5.71 -9.36 -42.96
CA GLY A 102 4.78 -8.26 -43.34
C GLY A 102 3.64 -7.98 -42.35
N GLY A 103 3.30 -6.75 -41.96
CA GLY A 103 3.31 -5.48 -42.68
C GLY A 103 1.86 -5.00 -42.80
N GLY A 104 1.50 -3.85 -42.23
CA GLY A 104 0.12 -3.35 -42.31
C GLY A 104 -0.20 -2.18 -41.39
N SER A 105 0.34 -1.02 -41.72
CA SER A 105 -0.10 0.31 -41.24
C SER A 105 -1.45 0.70 -41.86
N GLY A 106 -2.35 1.27 -41.05
CA GLY A 106 -3.56 1.94 -41.52
C GLY A 106 -4.22 2.72 -40.38
N GLY A 107 -4.06 4.04 -40.39
CA GLY A 107 -4.78 4.94 -39.49
C GLY A 107 -6.10 5.42 -40.10
N SER A 108 -7.05 5.83 -39.26
CA SER A 108 -7.67 7.17 -39.32
C SER A 108 -8.82 7.31 -38.31
N ALA A 109 -8.72 8.43 -37.58
CA ALA A 109 -9.71 9.27 -36.93
C ALA A 109 -11.22 8.96 -37.00
N GLY A 110 -11.89 9.22 -35.87
CA GLY A 110 -12.99 10.19 -35.82
C GLY A 110 -14.30 9.71 -35.20
N GLY A 111 -14.73 10.38 -34.11
CA GLY A 111 -16.14 10.73 -33.91
C GLY A 111 -16.88 10.06 -32.74
N GLU A 112 -16.88 10.73 -31.58
CA GLU A 112 -18.05 10.84 -30.69
C GLU A 112 -19.15 11.69 -31.38
N PRO A 113 -20.46 11.52 -31.07
CA PRO A 113 -21.04 12.11 -29.85
C PRO A 113 -22.19 11.35 -29.16
N ASP A 114 -22.55 11.94 -28.00
CA ASP A 114 -23.53 11.63 -26.97
C ASP A 114 -25.01 11.34 -27.34
N ALA A 115 -25.63 10.65 -26.36
CA ALA A 115 -27.01 10.74 -25.83
C ALA A 115 -28.21 10.24 -26.63
N GLY A 116 -29.06 9.44 -25.95
CA GLY A 116 -30.41 9.08 -26.38
C GLY A 116 -31.10 8.11 -25.42
N ASP A 117 -31.91 8.69 -24.52
CA ASP A 117 -32.89 8.04 -23.64
C ASP A 117 -34.07 7.45 -24.45
N ALA A 118 -34.64 6.33 -24.00
CA ALA A 118 -35.90 5.80 -24.52
C ALA A 118 -36.64 4.96 -23.46
N SER A 119 -37.77 5.52 -23.05
CA SER A 119 -38.91 5.02 -22.29
C SER A 119 -39.60 3.79 -22.89
N ASP A 120 -40.34 3.02 -22.06
CA ASP A 120 -41.58 2.35 -22.47
C ASP A 120 -42.49 1.91 -21.28
N GLY A 121 -43.79 2.25 -21.39
CA GLY A 121 -44.90 1.28 -21.21
C GLY A 121 -45.62 1.12 -19.86
N GLN A 122 -46.74 1.84 -19.67
CA GLN A 122 -47.93 1.46 -18.86
C GLN A 122 -48.89 0.57 -19.73
N PRO A 123 -50.10 0.09 -19.33
CA PRO A 123 -50.80 -0.01 -18.01
C PRO A 123 -51.58 -1.35 -17.79
N GLY A 124 -52.36 -1.47 -16.70
CA GLY A 124 -53.45 -2.46 -16.58
C GLY A 124 -54.16 -2.57 -15.21
N ASP A 125 -55.41 -2.08 -15.15
CA ASP A 125 -56.41 -2.11 -14.06
C ASP A 125 -56.88 -3.51 -13.59
N ALA A 126 -57.42 -3.60 -12.36
CA ALA A 126 -58.79 -4.14 -12.07
C ALA A 126 -59.14 -4.26 -10.55
N SER A 127 -60.09 -3.41 -10.12
CA SER A 127 -61.36 -3.66 -9.39
C SER A 127 -61.48 -4.39 -8.02
N ASP A 128 -62.19 -3.67 -7.12
CA ASP A 128 -63.31 -4.04 -6.22
C ASP A 128 -63.12 -4.88 -4.93
N ALA A 129 -63.41 -4.26 -3.78
CA ALA A 129 -64.61 -4.53 -2.93
C ALA A 129 -64.43 -3.96 -1.49
N ALA A 130 -65.46 -3.26 -0.99
CA ALA A 130 -65.64 -2.88 0.42
C ALA A 130 -66.41 -4.00 1.19
N PRO A 131 -66.47 -4.05 2.54
CA PRO A 131 -67.24 -3.07 3.33
C PRO A 131 -66.72 -2.69 4.74
N ASP A 132 -67.10 -1.47 5.14
CA ASP A 132 -67.63 -0.97 6.43
C ASP A 132 -67.22 -1.56 7.80
N THR A 133 -66.82 -0.68 8.75
CA THR A 133 -67.50 -0.45 10.05
C THR A 133 -66.78 0.60 10.93
N SER A 134 -67.53 1.64 11.33
CA SER A 134 -67.62 2.35 12.64
C SER A 134 -66.35 2.77 13.41
N ALA A 135 -66.29 3.83 14.22
CA ALA A 135 -67.07 5.02 14.57
C ALA A 135 -66.24 5.70 15.69
N ASP A 136 -66.23 7.03 15.78
CA ASP A 136 -66.17 7.82 17.04
C ASP A 136 -65.71 9.27 16.76
N ALA A 137 -66.61 10.24 16.99
CA ALA A 137 -66.35 11.44 17.78
C ALA A 137 -67.60 12.35 17.84
N PRO A 138 -67.82 13.08 18.95
CA PRO A 138 -69.15 13.54 19.37
C PRO A 138 -69.47 15.02 19.09
N ASP A 139 -70.76 15.30 19.26
CA ASP A 139 -71.51 16.54 19.10
C ASP A 139 -71.03 17.78 19.88
N ALA A 140 -71.27 18.93 19.27
CA ALA A 140 -71.26 20.26 19.89
C ALA A 140 -72.71 20.76 20.10
N PRO A 141 -73.04 21.40 21.24
CA PRO A 141 -74.34 22.06 21.45
C PRO A 141 -74.22 23.60 21.45
N SER A 142 -75.26 24.29 20.99
CA SER A 142 -75.72 25.62 21.46
C SER A 142 -76.87 26.09 20.55
N ASP A 143 -78.11 26.04 21.01
CA ASP A 143 -78.81 27.08 21.80
C ASP A 143 -79.48 28.15 20.91
N ALA A 144 -80.78 27.94 20.66
CA ALA A 144 -81.80 28.98 20.51
C ALA A 144 -82.11 29.59 21.92
N PRO A 145 -82.76 30.77 22.13
CA PRO A 145 -83.95 31.30 21.43
C PRO A 145 -83.98 32.88 21.44
N PRO A 146 -85.12 33.63 21.46
CA PRO A 146 -86.51 33.38 21.07
C PRO A 146 -87.09 34.40 20.06
N GLN A 147 -88.33 34.11 19.66
CA GLN A 147 -89.25 34.90 18.84
C GLN A 147 -90.08 35.87 19.71
N ASP A 148 -90.37 37.06 19.20
CA ASP A 148 -91.50 37.96 19.56
C ASP A 148 -91.83 38.76 18.28
N ALA A 149 -92.98 38.57 17.63
CA ALA A 149 -94.33 39.10 17.91
C ALA A 149 -94.59 40.51 17.33
N ASP A 150 -95.37 40.49 16.25
CA ASP A 150 -96.28 41.48 15.64
C ASP A 150 -96.23 42.98 16.02
N ALA A 151 -96.02 43.82 15.00
CA ALA A 151 -96.74 45.09 14.85
C ALA A 151 -96.81 45.50 13.37
N ALA A 152 -98.03 45.65 12.86
CA ALA A 152 -98.35 46.11 11.51
C ALA A 152 -98.55 47.63 11.51
N GLU A 153 -97.88 48.36 10.61
CA GLU A 153 -98.31 49.69 10.14
C GLU A 153 -98.03 49.87 8.63
N ALA A 154 -98.93 50.61 7.98
CA ALA A 154 -99.19 50.70 6.55
C ALA A 154 -98.20 51.60 5.76
N PRO A 155 -98.19 51.58 4.41
CA PRO A 155 -97.12 52.15 3.60
C PRO A 155 -97.32 53.64 3.32
N ALA A 156 -96.23 54.42 3.43
CA ALA A 156 -96.14 55.78 2.94
C ALA A 156 -95.19 55.82 1.72
N ASP A 157 -95.77 56.11 0.57
CA ASP A 157 -95.09 56.41 -0.68
C ASP A 157 -94.72 57.90 -0.69
N SER A 158 -93.42 58.20 -0.56
CA SER A 158 -92.84 59.47 -1.05
C SER A 158 -91.33 59.32 -1.20
N SER A 159 -90.90 59.42 -2.46
CA SER A 159 -89.54 59.48 -2.97
C SER A 159 -88.59 60.39 -2.17
N ASP A 160 -87.67 59.78 -1.43
CA ASP A 160 -86.29 60.25 -1.23
C ASP A 160 -85.48 59.03 -0.72
N ALA A 161 -84.95 58.24 -1.67
CA ALA A 161 -84.16 57.06 -1.35
C ALA A 161 -82.88 57.48 -0.61
N ALA A 162 -82.71 57.00 0.62
CA ALA A 162 -81.43 57.08 1.30
C ALA A 162 -80.34 56.49 0.38
N PRO A 163 -79.17 57.15 0.24
CA PRO A 163 -78.14 56.67 -0.68
C PRO A 163 -77.76 55.23 -0.29
N LEU A 164 -77.83 54.32 -1.25
CA LEU A 164 -77.50 52.90 -1.10
C LEU A 164 -76.06 52.71 -0.61
N CYS A 165 -75.18 53.66 -0.93
CA CYS A 165 -73.79 53.71 -0.50
C CYS A 165 -73.27 55.14 -0.44
N SER A 166 -72.19 55.37 0.31
CA SER A 166 -71.53 56.69 0.33
C SER A 166 -70.79 56.93 -0.99
N PRO A 167 -71.05 58.04 -1.71
CA PRO A 167 -70.38 58.33 -2.99
C PRO A 167 -68.86 58.20 -2.90
N GLY A 168 -68.26 57.44 -3.81
CA GLY A 168 -66.80 57.19 -3.83
C GLY A 168 -66.30 56.16 -2.80
N ALA A 169 -67.16 55.62 -1.93
CA ALA A 169 -66.81 54.45 -1.12
C ALA A 169 -66.50 53.26 -2.03
N LYS A 170 -65.63 52.36 -1.56
CA LYS A 170 -65.23 51.15 -2.27
C LYS A 170 -65.65 49.92 -1.48
N GLN A 171 -66.02 48.85 -2.17
CA GLN A 171 -66.28 47.55 -1.56
C GLN A 171 -65.81 46.41 -2.48
N CYS A 172 -65.66 45.23 -1.89
CA CYS A 172 -65.39 44.01 -2.64
C CYS A 172 -66.65 43.16 -2.76
N ASN A 173 -66.98 42.75 -3.97
CA ASN A 173 -68.05 41.82 -4.28
C ASN A 173 -67.46 40.64 -5.08
N GLY A 174 -67.17 39.53 -4.39
CA GLY A 174 -66.33 38.46 -4.93
C GLY A 174 -64.94 38.98 -5.30
N ASP A 175 -64.48 38.66 -6.52
CA ASP A 175 -63.17 39.07 -7.05
C ASP A 175 -63.22 40.40 -7.84
N THR A 176 -64.23 41.23 -7.56
CA THR A 176 -64.41 42.55 -8.20
C THR A 176 -64.42 43.67 -7.16
N LEU A 177 -63.75 44.78 -7.51
CA LEU A 177 -63.74 46.02 -6.75
C LEU A 177 -64.80 46.96 -7.32
N GLU A 178 -65.80 47.25 -6.51
CA GLU A 178 -66.89 48.15 -6.84
C GLU A 178 -66.66 49.51 -6.16
N THR A 179 -66.98 50.60 -6.87
CA THR A 179 -67.00 51.95 -6.30
C THR A 179 -68.40 52.52 -6.40
N CYS A 180 -68.89 53.11 -5.32
CA CYS A 180 -70.19 53.74 -5.29
C CYS A 180 -70.24 54.96 -6.21
N ASN A 181 -71.23 55.01 -7.11
CA ASN A 181 -71.34 56.09 -8.08
C ASN A 181 -71.56 57.47 -7.41
N PRO A 182 -71.28 58.58 -8.11
CA PRO A 182 -71.36 59.92 -7.50
C PRO A 182 -72.74 60.30 -6.96
N SER A 183 -73.81 59.67 -7.44
CA SER A 183 -75.18 59.88 -6.97
C SER A 183 -75.55 59.03 -5.74
N GLY A 184 -74.66 58.15 -5.26
CA GLY A 184 -74.89 57.28 -4.11
C GLY A 184 -75.95 56.19 -4.35
N SER A 185 -76.29 55.94 -5.62
CA SER A 185 -77.48 55.16 -6.02
C SER A 185 -77.16 53.76 -6.51
N ALA A 186 -75.90 53.45 -6.83
CA ALA A 186 -75.49 52.12 -7.25
C ALA A 186 -73.98 51.89 -7.01
N TRP A 187 -73.62 50.62 -6.83
CA TRP A 187 -72.25 50.14 -6.89
C TRP A 187 -71.90 49.78 -8.32
N GLU A 188 -70.81 50.34 -8.83
CA GLU A 188 -70.33 50.08 -10.19
C GLU A 188 -69.00 49.34 -10.15
N VAL A 189 -68.87 48.28 -10.95
CA VAL A 189 -67.61 47.52 -11.05
C VAL A 189 -66.54 48.41 -11.65
N THR A 190 -65.60 48.83 -10.81
CA THR A 190 -64.49 49.70 -11.23
C THR A 190 -63.27 48.92 -11.65
N GLN A 191 -63.06 47.71 -11.12
CA GLN A 191 -61.94 46.86 -11.48
C GLN A 191 -62.27 45.38 -11.22
N SER A 192 -62.02 44.50 -12.20
CA SER A 192 -62.01 43.05 -11.99
C SER A 192 -60.58 42.59 -11.67
N CYS A 193 -60.40 41.81 -10.60
CA CYS A 193 -59.05 41.45 -10.13
C CYS A 193 -58.37 40.34 -10.94
N GLY A 194 -59.07 39.72 -11.91
CA GLY A 194 -58.51 38.71 -12.80
C GLY A 194 -58.07 37.46 -12.03
N LEU A 195 -56.77 37.16 -12.05
CA LEU A 195 -56.18 36.06 -11.28
C LEU A 195 -55.92 36.39 -9.80
N GLY A 196 -56.11 37.66 -9.40
CA GLY A 196 -56.00 38.11 -8.00
C GLY A 196 -57.35 38.13 -7.27
N LYS A 197 -57.34 38.60 -6.03
CA LYS A 197 -58.50 38.68 -5.12
C LYS A 197 -58.81 40.12 -4.74
N CYS A 198 -60.08 40.43 -4.50
CA CYS A 198 -60.45 41.73 -3.93
C CYS A 198 -60.30 41.68 -2.41
N SER A 199 -59.38 42.48 -1.85
CA SER A 199 -59.18 42.53 -0.40
C SER A 199 -60.16 43.52 0.22
N SER A 200 -61.08 43.02 1.05
CA SER A 200 -62.01 43.86 1.82
C SER A 200 -61.29 44.75 2.85
N ALA A 201 -60.07 44.37 3.27
CA ALA A 201 -59.25 45.15 4.19
C ALA A 201 -58.53 46.32 3.50
N LEU A 202 -58.06 46.13 2.25
CA LEU A 202 -57.31 47.15 1.51
C LEU A 202 -58.16 47.92 0.49
N LEU A 203 -59.39 47.47 0.24
CA LEU A 203 -60.32 48.00 -0.76
C LEU A 203 -59.65 48.15 -2.14
N SER A 204 -58.89 47.12 -2.52
CA SER A 204 -58.13 47.06 -3.77
C SER A 204 -57.96 45.61 -4.26
N CYS A 205 -57.67 45.46 -5.55
CA CYS A 205 -57.26 44.18 -6.11
C CYS A 205 -55.84 43.84 -5.69
N VAL A 206 -55.66 42.66 -5.10
CA VAL A 206 -54.40 42.15 -4.59
C VAL A 206 -54.11 40.76 -5.15
N ALA A 207 -52.85 40.31 -5.05
CA ALA A 207 -52.47 38.99 -5.52
C ALA A 207 -53.03 37.85 -4.65
N CYS A 208 -53.22 38.10 -3.35
CA CYS A 208 -53.71 37.10 -2.40
C CYS A 208 -54.46 37.75 -1.22
N THR A 209 -55.34 36.97 -0.60
CA THR A 209 -55.98 37.30 0.70
C THR A 209 -55.57 36.32 1.80
N SER A 210 -55.07 35.15 1.42
CA SER A 210 -54.53 34.12 2.30
C SER A 210 -53.34 33.41 1.63
N ALA A 211 -52.58 32.65 2.41
CA ALA A 211 -51.48 31.83 1.88
C ALA A 211 -51.95 30.78 0.84
N ALA A 212 -53.20 30.33 0.92
CA ALA A 212 -53.77 29.34 -0.01
C ALA A 212 -54.01 29.90 -1.41
N ASP A 213 -54.10 31.23 -1.55
CA ASP A 213 -54.26 31.90 -2.85
C ASP A 213 -52.93 31.96 -3.64
N CYS A 214 -51.81 31.63 -3.01
CA CYS A 214 -50.48 31.70 -3.59
C CYS A 214 -49.99 30.33 -4.08
N ALA A 215 -49.19 30.32 -5.14
CA ALA A 215 -48.60 29.10 -5.66
C ALA A 215 -47.70 28.42 -4.61
N ALA A 216 -47.79 27.09 -4.52
CA ALA A 216 -46.93 26.29 -3.66
C ALA A 216 -45.45 26.48 -4.06
N PRO A 217 -44.54 26.73 -3.10
CA PRO A 217 -43.13 26.86 -3.41
C PRO A 217 -42.56 25.55 -3.95
N SER A 218 -41.63 25.63 -4.91
CA SER A 218 -40.90 24.46 -5.42
C SER A 218 -39.92 23.88 -4.40
N ASN A 219 -39.47 24.71 -3.44
CA ASN A 219 -38.58 24.28 -2.36
C ASN A 219 -39.43 23.80 -1.16
N PRO A 220 -39.30 22.53 -0.74
CA PRO A 220 -40.09 21.95 0.34
C PRO A 220 -39.84 22.58 1.72
N CYS A 221 -38.81 23.42 1.87
CA CYS A 221 -38.52 24.16 3.10
C CYS A 221 -39.14 25.55 3.16
N PHE A 222 -40.02 25.89 2.23
CA PHE A 222 -40.81 27.11 2.25
C PHE A 222 -42.30 26.79 2.19
N ALA A 223 -43.08 27.54 2.95
CA ALA A 223 -44.53 27.61 2.78
C ALA A 223 -44.91 28.89 2.01
N ALA A 224 -45.99 28.83 1.23
CA ALA A 224 -46.58 30.02 0.65
C ALA A 224 -47.05 30.97 1.75
N SER A 225 -46.93 32.28 1.53
CA SER A 225 -47.42 33.30 2.46
C SER A 225 -48.04 34.47 1.71
N CYS A 226 -48.96 35.17 2.36
CA CYS A 226 -49.57 36.39 1.83
C CYS A 226 -49.25 37.55 2.77
N THR A 227 -48.66 38.63 2.25
CA THR A 227 -48.33 39.80 3.06
C THR A 227 -49.58 40.59 3.43
N ALA A 228 -49.48 41.44 4.46
CA ALA A 228 -50.57 42.35 4.84
C ALA A 228 -50.97 43.33 3.72
N GLN A 229 -50.09 43.54 2.73
CA GLN A 229 -50.33 44.34 1.53
C GLN A 229 -50.91 43.50 0.37
N GLY A 230 -51.24 42.23 0.61
CA GLY A 230 -51.87 41.34 -0.38
C GLY A 230 -50.94 40.85 -1.49
N SER A 231 -49.64 40.77 -1.23
CA SER A 231 -48.65 40.21 -2.16
C SER A 231 -48.27 38.79 -1.78
N CYS A 232 -48.18 37.89 -2.77
CA CYS A 232 -47.68 36.54 -2.55
C CYS A 232 -46.18 36.55 -2.25
N GLY A 233 -45.81 35.80 -1.22
CA GLY A 233 -44.43 35.57 -0.80
C GLY A 233 -44.24 34.13 -0.32
N THR A 234 -43.09 33.90 0.30
CA THR A 234 -42.77 32.63 0.93
C THR A 234 -42.23 32.85 2.34
N THR A 235 -42.38 31.86 3.21
CA THR A 235 -41.84 31.87 4.56
C THR A 235 -41.11 30.57 4.82
N ALA A 236 -39.88 30.67 5.33
CA ALA A 236 -39.06 29.50 5.64
C ALA A 236 -39.72 28.68 6.76
N LEU A 237 -39.76 27.36 6.57
CA LEU A 237 -40.25 26.44 7.58
C LEU A 237 -39.26 26.33 8.74
N PRO A 238 -39.73 26.06 9.98
CA PRO A 238 -38.86 25.89 11.14
C PRO A 238 -37.83 24.78 10.95
N ALA A 239 -36.70 24.93 11.66
CA ALA A 239 -35.68 23.88 11.69
C ALA A 239 -36.27 22.56 12.21
N GLY A 240 -35.93 21.43 11.57
CA GLY A 240 -36.45 20.11 11.90
C GLY A 240 -37.69 19.67 11.12
N THR A 241 -38.30 20.55 10.32
CA THR A 241 -39.43 20.19 9.45
C THR A 241 -38.97 19.22 8.36
N ALA A 242 -39.63 18.08 8.18
CA ALA A 242 -39.23 17.09 7.18
C ALA A 242 -39.25 17.65 5.75
N CYS A 243 -38.23 17.35 4.96
CA CYS A 243 -38.14 17.73 3.56
C CYS A 243 -37.58 16.57 2.72
N GLY A 244 -38.37 16.08 1.74
CA GLY A 244 -37.96 15.02 0.82
C GLY A 244 -37.60 13.66 1.46
N THR A 245 -36.83 12.84 0.73
CA THR A 245 -36.43 11.47 1.11
C THR A 245 -35.28 11.44 2.12
N GLY A 246 -35.49 12.01 3.32
CA GLY A 246 -34.60 11.81 4.47
C GLY A 246 -33.88 13.05 5.02
N GLY A 247 -34.32 14.25 4.67
CA GLY A 247 -33.77 15.52 5.17
C GLY A 247 -34.73 16.27 6.10
N VAL A 248 -34.20 17.27 6.82
CA VAL A 248 -34.99 18.26 7.57
C VAL A 248 -34.57 19.68 7.20
N CYS A 249 -35.49 20.63 7.23
CA CYS A 249 -35.21 22.02 6.99
C CYS A 249 -34.31 22.59 8.08
N ASN A 250 -33.42 23.52 7.71
CA ASN A 250 -32.49 24.17 8.64
C ASN A 250 -33.03 25.48 9.26
N GLY A 251 -34.30 25.85 9.00
CA GLY A 251 -34.89 27.11 9.43
C GLY A 251 -34.56 28.33 8.56
N ALA A 252 -33.62 28.19 7.62
CA ALA A 252 -33.22 29.23 6.67
C ALA A 252 -33.65 28.92 5.22
N GLY A 253 -34.50 27.89 5.02
CA GLY A 253 -35.02 27.52 3.72
C GLY A 253 -34.21 26.48 2.93
N SER A 254 -33.22 25.84 3.56
CA SER A 254 -32.47 24.73 2.95
C SER A 254 -32.86 23.40 3.58
N CYS A 255 -32.99 22.37 2.74
CA CYS A 255 -33.20 21.00 3.17
C CYS A 255 -31.84 20.34 3.51
N GLY A 256 -31.71 19.83 4.72
CA GLY A 256 -30.54 19.07 5.18
C GLY A 256 -30.41 17.72 4.48
N VAL A 257 -29.22 17.13 4.55
CA VAL A 257 -28.87 15.87 3.88
C VAL A 257 -29.01 14.64 4.79
N CYS A 258 -29.47 14.83 6.03
CA CYS A 258 -29.66 13.76 7.00
C CYS A 258 -30.72 14.08 8.06
N VAL A 259 -31.17 13.04 8.76
CA VAL A 259 -32.10 13.12 9.89
C VAL A 259 -31.32 13.35 11.20
N PRO A 260 -31.66 14.37 12.01
CA PRO A 260 -30.99 14.65 13.28
C PRO A 260 -30.88 13.42 14.18
N GLY A 261 -29.70 13.20 14.75
CA GLY A 261 -29.42 12.04 15.60
C GLY A 261 -29.07 10.74 14.86
N ALA A 262 -29.28 10.66 13.55
CA ALA A 262 -28.73 9.56 12.75
C ALA A 262 -27.20 9.54 12.87
N ALA A 263 -26.62 8.34 12.82
CA ALA A 263 -25.18 8.14 12.88
C ALA A 263 -24.71 7.26 11.73
N LYS A 264 -23.55 7.58 11.16
CA LYS A 264 -22.91 6.79 10.13
C LYS A 264 -21.40 6.74 10.36
N CYS A 265 -20.72 5.92 9.56
CA CYS A 265 -19.28 5.80 9.59
C CYS A 265 -18.65 6.36 8.32
N SER A 266 -17.57 7.12 8.49
CA SER A 266 -16.69 7.62 7.44
C SER A 266 -15.27 7.17 7.79
N GLY A 267 -14.85 6.05 7.21
CA GLY A 267 -13.64 5.33 7.65
C GLY A 267 -13.74 4.89 9.11
N THR A 268 -12.78 5.28 9.94
CA THR A 268 -12.78 5.04 11.41
C THR A 268 -13.53 6.11 12.18
N THR A 269 -14.12 7.11 11.52
CA THR A 269 -14.79 8.23 12.19
C THR A 269 -16.29 8.04 12.21
N ARG A 270 -16.88 8.20 13.40
CA ARG A 270 -18.31 8.28 13.60
C ARG A 270 -18.78 9.70 13.31
N GLU A 271 -19.73 9.82 12.38
CA GLU A 271 -20.43 11.07 12.07
C GLU A 271 -21.85 11.01 12.65
N VAL A 272 -22.31 12.14 13.19
CA VAL A 272 -23.68 12.30 13.70
C VAL A 272 -24.34 13.46 12.95
N CYS A 273 -25.62 13.30 12.65
CA CYS A 273 -26.39 14.36 12.03
C CYS A 273 -26.85 15.39 13.08
N GLY A 274 -26.54 16.66 12.82
CA GLY A 274 -26.93 17.79 13.66
C GLY A 274 -28.41 18.16 13.51
N ALA A 275 -28.86 19.05 14.38
CA ALA A 275 -30.22 19.61 14.32
C ALA A 275 -30.46 20.44 13.05
N ASP A 276 -29.40 20.89 12.39
CA ASP A 276 -29.39 21.58 11.11
C ASP A 276 -29.45 20.63 9.89
N GLY A 277 -29.53 19.32 10.12
CA GLY A 277 -29.57 18.30 9.07
C GLY A 277 -28.23 18.14 8.34
N GLN A 278 -27.11 18.49 8.99
CA GLN A 278 -25.76 18.32 8.46
C GLN A 278 -24.97 17.26 9.24
N TRP A 279 -24.10 16.53 8.53
CA TRP A 279 -23.17 15.60 9.18
C TRP A 279 -22.01 16.36 9.80
N PHE A 280 -21.74 16.09 11.07
CA PHE A 280 -20.53 16.58 11.74
C PHE A 280 -19.74 15.43 12.35
N LEU A 281 -18.43 15.63 12.45
CA LEU A 281 -17.50 14.67 13.05
C LEU A 281 -17.81 14.58 14.56
N ALA A 282 -18.22 13.41 15.03
CA ALA A 282 -18.54 13.21 16.44
C ALA A 282 -17.37 12.61 17.21
N THR A 283 -16.79 11.51 16.72
CA THR A 283 -15.72 10.79 17.44
C THR A 283 -14.93 9.92 16.48
N VAL A 284 -13.60 9.90 16.61
CA VAL A 284 -12.74 8.93 15.91
C VAL A 284 -12.69 7.65 16.74
N CYS A 285 -13.10 6.53 16.14
CA CYS A 285 -13.07 5.23 16.80
C CYS A 285 -11.64 4.72 16.90
N SER A 286 -11.26 4.17 18.06
CA SER A 286 -9.93 3.61 18.28
C SER A 286 -9.62 2.37 17.41
N TYR A 287 -10.67 1.70 16.92
CA TYR A 287 -10.55 0.43 16.18
C TYR A 287 -11.39 0.44 14.90
N VAL A 288 -12.71 0.24 14.99
CA VAL A 288 -13.62 0.20 13.85
C VAL A 288 -14.83 1.08 14.11
N CYS A 289 -15.28 1.80 13.08
CA CYS A 289 -16.62 2.37 13.06
C CYS A 289 -17.49 1.44 12.22
N LEU A 290 -18.49 0.80 12.83
CA LEU A 290 -19.45 -0.06 12.15
C LEU A 290 -20.87 0.41 12.47
N ASN A 291 -21.69 0.61 11.43
CA ASN A 291 -23.10 1.02 11.56
C ASN A 291 -23.33 2.27 12.44
N GLY A 292 -22.45 3.27 12.31
CA GLY A 292 -22.55 4.51 13.09
C GLY A 292 -22.20 4.35 14.57
N ALA A 293 -21.48 3.29 14.96
CA ALA A 293 -21.00 3.08 16.31
C ALA A 293 -19.51 2.67 16.32
N CYS A 294 -18.79 3.07 17.36
CA CYS A 294 -17.43 2.60 17.58
C CYS A 294 -17.44 1.21 18.22
N SER A 295 -16.75 0.26 17.61
CA SER A 295 -16.67 -1.13 18.08
C SER A 295 -15.28 -1.71 17.81
N GLY A 296 -15.07 -2.95 18.26
CA GLY A 296 -13.82 -3.67 18.08
C GLY A 296 -12.89 -3.54 19.28
N VAL A 297 -11.87 -4.40 19.28
CA VAL A 297 -10.77 -4.44 20.26
C VAL A 297 -9.41 -4.39 19.56
N CYS A 298 -9.40 -4.29 18.23
CA CYS A 298 -8.21 -4.22 17.41
C CYS A 298 -8.48 -3.50 16.08
N VAL A 299 -7.42 -2.97 15.48
CA VAL A 299 -7.46 -2.33 14.16
C VAL A 299 -7.52 -3.44 13.09
N PRO A 300 -8.47 -3.42 12.14
CA PRO A 300 -8.55 -4.43 11.08
C PRO A 300 -7.22 -4.62 10.35
N GLY A 301 -6.84 -5.88 10.15
CA GLY A 301 -5.56 -6.26 9.55
C GLY A 301 -4.37 -6.29 10.51
N ALA A 302 -4.49 -5.77 11.74
CA ALA A 302 -3.47 -5.94 12.78
C ALA A 302 -3.27 -7.43 13.10
N LYS A 303 -2.05 -7.80 13.51
CA LYS A 303 -1.68 -9.18 13.84
C LYS A 303 -1.00 -9.24 15.21
N ARG A 304 -1.17 -10.35 15.92
CA ARG A 304 -0.51 -10.60 17.21
C ARG A 304 -0.37 -12.09 17.49
N CYS A 305 0.38 -12.43 18.52
CA CYS A 305 0.41 -13.78 19.06
C CYS A 305 -0.39 -13.87 20.36
N SER A 306 -1.28 -14.84 20.45
CA SER A 306 -1.87 -15.30 21.70
C SER A 306 -1.15 -16.59 22.11
N ALA A 307 -0.18 -16.45 23.01
CA ALA A 307 0.80 -17.50 23.29
C ALA A 307 1.47 -18.00 21.99
N ASN A 308 1.27 -19.28 21.63
CA ASN A 308 1.85 -19.88 20.44
C ASN A 308 0.91 -19.88 19.21
N GLN A 309 -0.14 -19.07 19.23
CA GLN A 309 -1.15 -19.01 18.18
C GLN A 309 -1.19 -17.63 17.54
N PRO A 310 -0.95 -17.51 16.23
CA PRO A 310 -1.16 -16.27 15.51
C PRO A 310 -2.64 -15.86 15.51
N GLU A 311 -2.91 -14.56 15.64
CA GLU A 311 -4.23 -13.97 15.51
C GLU A 311 -4.18 -12.77 14.56
N SER A 312 -5.20 -12.64 13.72
CA SER A 312 -5.41 -11.50 12.82
C SER A 312 -6.72 -10.79 13.14
N CYS A 313 -6.70 -9.46 13.15
CA CYS A 313 -7.89 -8.66 13.39
C CYS A 313 -8.76 -8.60 12.13
N ASP A 314 -10.01 -9.03 12.23
CA ASP A 314 -10.95 -9.00 11.12
C ASP A 314 -11.55 -7.60 10.87
N ALA A 315 -12.37 -7.47 9.83
CA ALA A 315 -13.02 -6.22 9.45
C ALA A 315 -14.01 -5.68 10.52
N SER A 316 -14.44 -6.51 11.47
CA SER A 316 -15.29 -6.11 12.59
C SER A 316 -14.50 -5.65 13.82
N GLY A 317 -13.16 -5.67 13.73
CA GLY A 317 -12.27 -5.30 14.82
C GLY A 317 -12.16 -6.39 15.87
N GLN A 318 -12.30 -7.67 15.49
CA GLN A 318 -12.19 -8.81 16.39
C GLN A 318 -10.99 -9.69 16.02
N TRP A 319 -10.28 -10.18 17.04
CA TRP A 319 -9.18 -11.12 16.83
C TRP A 319 -9.69 -12.48 16.37
N LYS A 320 -9.12 -13.00 15.27
CA LYS A 320 -9.39 -14.33 14.73
C LYS A 320 -8.13 -15.19 14.82
N PRO A 321 -8.17 -16.31 15.57
CA PRO A 321 -7.02 -17.19 15.68
C PRO A 321 -6.80 -18.00 14.39
N ALA A 322 -5.53 -18.19 14.05
CA ALA A 322 -5.07 -19.12 13.03
C ALA A 322 -4.60 -20.45 13.66
N ALA A 323 -4.02 -21.36 12.87
CA ALA A 323 -3.42 -22.57 13.41
C ALA A 323 -2.22 -22.25 14.32
N SER A 324 -2.10 -22.95 15.45
CA SER A 324 -0.94 -22.79 16.34
C SER A 324 0.36 -23.21 15.66
N CYS A 325 1.44 -22.51 16.01
CA CYS A 325 2.77 -22.79 15.47
C CYS A 325 3.25 -24.17 15.94
N SER A 326 3.78 -24.97 15.01
CA SER A 326 4.21 -26.35 15.28
C SER A 326 5.27 -26.80 14.27
N GLY A 327 5.97 -27.91 14.57
CA GLY A 327 6.98 -28.47 13.68
C GLY A 327 8.23 -27.58 13.55
N SER A 328 8.61 -27.24 12.32
CA SER A 328 9.78 -26.40 12.02
C SER A 328 9.60 -24.93 12.41
N THR A 329 8.38 -24.49 12.73
CA THR A 329 8.05 -23.16 13.26
C THR A 329 7.42 -23.27 14.66
N PRO A 330 8.24 -23.45 15.71
CA PRO A 330 7.73 -23.81 17.03
C PRO A 330 7.13 -22.65 17.83
N SER A 331 7.43 -21.40 17.48
CA SER A 331 7.07 -20.21 18.26
C SER A 331 6.28 -19.19 17.43
N CYS A 332 5.34 -18.48 18.05
CA CYS A 332 4.67 -17.32 17.44
C CYS A 332 5.38 -16.02 17.84
N HIS A 333 5.69 -15.16 16.88
CA HIS A 333 6.17 -13.78 17.10
C HIS A 333 5.51 -12.80 16.11
N ASP A 334 5.10 -11.63 16.58
CA ASP A 334 4.41 -10.58 15.78
C ASP A 334 3.23 -11.08 14.92
N GLY A 335 2.52 -12.09 15.42
CA GLY A 335 1.38 -12.70 14.72
C GLY A 335 1.75 -13.55 13.51
N LEU A 336 2.98 -14.07 13.46
CA LEU A 336 3.43 -15.09 12.52
C LEU A 336 4.19 -16.19 13.25
N CYS A 337 4.21 -17.39 12.67
CA CYS A 337 5.03 -18.47 13.21
C CYS A 337 6.51 -18.28 12.80
N GLU A 338 7.40 -18.25 13.80
CA GLU A 338 8.84 -18.20 13.64
C GLU A 338 9.46 -19.59 13.63
N PRO A 339 10.44 -19.86 12.74
CA PRO A 339 11.30 -21.02 12.85
C PRO A 339 12.12 -21.03 14.12
N ALA A 340 12.58 -22.21 14.51
CA ALA A 340 13.64 -22.34 15.52
C ALA A 340 14.83 -21.44 15.16
N THR A 341 15.60 -20.99 16.17
CA THR A 341 16.79 -20.16 15.98
C THR A 341 17.60 -20.64 14.77
N PRO A 342 17.83 -19.79 13.75
CA PRO A 342 18.41 -20.28 12.51
C PRO A 342 19.80 -20.86 12.75
N ALA A 343 20.16 -21.92 12.02
CA ALA A 343 21.41 -22.65 12.24
C ALA A 343 22.65 -21.75 12.10
N SER A 344 22.59 -20.74 11.24
CA SER A 344 23.63 -19.74 11.06
C SER A 344 23.85 -18.84 12.29
N CYS A 345 22.89 -18.81 13.23
CA CYS A 345 22.84 -17.84 14.33
C CYS A 345 23.16 -18.46 15.69
N ALA A 346 23.16 -19.79 15.79
CA ALA A 346 23.34 -20.52 17.05
C ALA A 346 24.68 -20.24 17.77
N ALA A 347 25.69 -19.74 17.05
CA ALA A 347 27.04 -19.48 17.57
C ALA A 347 27.56 -18.07 17.23
N LEU A 348 26.70 -17.15 16.78
CA LEU A 348 27.14 -15.80 16.42
C LEU A 348 27.07 -14.84 17.61
N PRO A 349 28.14 -14.08 17.90
CA PRO A 349 28.05 -12.91 18.77
C PRO A 349 27.22 -11.86 18.01
N GLY A 350 25.91 -11.87 18.23
CA GLY A 350 24.95 -11.05 17.49
C GLY A 350 25.25 -9.56 17.64
N GLN A 351 25.68 -8.93 16.54
CA GLN A 351 25.97 -7.50 16.49
C GLN A 351 25.82 -6.98 15.04
N CYS A 352 24.60 -6.98 14.52
CA CYS A 352 24.22 -6.31 13.27
C CYS A 352 23.44 -5.02 13.55
N GLY A 353 23.11 -4.24 12.52
CA GLY A 353 22.30 -3.04 12.71
C GLY A 353 23.06 -1.82 13.22
N PRO A 354 22.37 -0.68 13.36
CA PRO A 354 22.99 0.57 13.77
C PRO A 354 23.66 0.40 15.14
N ASN A 355 24.91 0.83 15.25
CA ASN A 355 25.72 0.70 16.47
C ASN A 355 25.89 -0.74 16.98
N LYS A 356 25.77 -1.76 16.11
CA LYS A 356 25.98 -3.17 16.49
C LYS A 356 25.00 -3.69 17.56
N SER A 357 23.82 -3.09 17.63
CA SER A 357 22.81 -3.36 18.68
C SER A 357 21.72 -4.36 18.27
N GLY A 358 21.64 -4.70 16.99
CA GLY A 358 20.63 -5.58 16.41
C GLY A 358 21.07 -7.04 16.29
N TYR A 359 20.07 -7.93 16.21
CA TYR A 359 20.27 -9.35 15.98
C TYR A 359 20.38 -9.63 14.47
N CYS A 360 21.52 -10.16 14.00
CA CYS A 360 21.80 -10.42 12.58
C CYS A 360 20.83 -11.37 11.87
N CYS A 361 20.04 -12.09 12.64
CA CYS A 361 19.04 -13.02 12.13
C CYS A 361 17.62 -12.56 12.44
N ALA A 362 17.46 -11.27 12.77
CA ALA A 362 16.16 -10.64 12.80
C ALA A 362 15.49 -10.85 11.45
N SER A 363 14.22 -11.21 11.50
CA SER A 363 13.39 -11.44 10.33
C SER A 363 12.09 -10.69 10.58
N ASN A 364 11.71 -9.83 9.64
CA ASN A 364 10.58 -8.93 9.79
C ASN A 364 9.32 -9.59 9.25
N ALA A 365 8.22 -9.48 10.01
CA ALA A 365 6.91 -9.90 9.55
C ALA A 365 6.43 -8.98 8.42
N ILE A 366 6.15 -9.55 7.25
CA ILE A 366 5.59 -8.83 6.11
C ILE A 366 4.12 -9.26 5.97
N GLY A 367 3.21 -8.33 6.25
CA GLY A 367 1.79 -8.54 5.98
C GLY A 367 1.55 -8.55 4.48
N GLY A 368 1.22 -9.72 3.93
CA GLY A 368 0.98 -9.91 2.51
C GLY A 368 -0.21 -9.10 2.01
N GLY A 369 -0.36 -9.06 0.69
CA GLY A 369 -1.41 -8.30 0.02
C GLY A 369 -1.20 -8.23 -1.48
N SER A 370 -2.06 -7.47 -2.15
CA SER A 370 -1.98 -7.23 -3.58
C SER A 370 -1.18 -5.97 -3.90
N PHE A 371 -0.37 -6.01 -4.95
CA PHE A 371 0.39 -4.87 -5.47
C PHE A 371 0.68 -5.06 -6.97
N LEU A 372 1.31 -4.08 -7.62
CA LEU A 372 1.72 -4.17 -9.02
C LEU A 372 3.24 -4.36 -9.08
N ARG A 373 3.69 -5.47 -9.68
CA ARG A 373 5.13 -5.78 -9.81
C ARG A 373 5.79 -4.87 -10.83
N GLY A 374 7.02 -4.46 -10.52
CA GLY A 374 7.80 -3.60 -11.40
C GLY A 374 7.16 -2.23 -11.63
N TYR A 375 6.30 -1.76 -10.72
CA TYR A 375 5.66 -0.45 -10.77
C TYR A 375 6.11 0.40 -9.58
N ASP A 376 6.42 1.67 -9.83
CA ASP A 376 6.79 2.65 -8.81
C ASP A 376 6.19 4.05 -9.03
N ALA A 377 5.29 4.19 -10.02
CA ALA A 377 4.66 5.44 -10.43
C ALA A 377 5.59 6.56 -10.93
N VAL A 378 6.91 6.32 -11.00
CA VAL A 378 7.92 7.34 -11.37
C VAL A 378 8.74 6.88 -12.57
N SER A 379 9.57 5.87 -12.40
CA SER A 379 10.47 5.34 -13.43
C SER A 379 9.84 4.16 -14.17
N TYR A 380 9.01 3.38 -13.49
CA TYR A 380 8.28 2.26 -14.06
C TYR A 380 6.79 2.41 -13.77
N THR A 381 6.02 2.65 -14.83
CA THR A 381 4.60 3.03 -14.74
C THR A 381 3.64 1.97 -15.32
N ASP A 382 4.16 0.83 -15.78
CA ASP A 382 3.33 -0.28 -16.25
C ASP A 382 2.61 -0.95 -15.07
N SER A 383 1.28 -0.85 -15.07
CA SER A 383 0.40 -1.43 -14.06
C SER A 383 -0.13 -2.82 -14.44
N GLY A 384 0.31 -3.37 -15.58
CA GLY A 384 -0.19 -4.62 -16.16
C GLY A 384 0.19 -5.90 -15.41
N TYR A 385 0.96 -5.83 -14.32
CA TYR A 385 1.48 -7.00 -13.61
C TYR A 385 1.02 -7.10 -12.14
N PRO A 386 -0.30 -7.21 -11.89
CA PRO A 386 -0.80 -7.41 -10.52
C PRO A 386 -0.28 -8.72 -9.94
N ALA A 387 0.05 -8.70 -8.66
CA ALA A 387 0.47 -9.85 -7.89
C ALA A 387 -0.13 -9.80 -6.49
N THR A 388 -0.41 -10.97 -5.91
CA THR A 388 -0.77 -11.13 -4.50
C THR A 388 0.21 -12.06 -3.83
N VAL A 389 0.81 -11.62 -2.72
CA VAL A 389 1.67 -12.44 -1.87
C VAL A 389 0.97 -12.69 -0.55
N SER A 390 1.11 -13.89 0.00
CA SER A 390 0.65 -14.20 1.36
C SER A 390 1.59 -13.56 2.38
N ASP A 391 1.25 -13.69 3.66
CA ASP A 391 2.17 -13.35 4.72
C ASP A 391 3.44 -14.20 4.64
N PHE A 392 4.57 -13.56 4.90
CA PHE A 392 5.88 -14.18 4.99
C PHE A 392 6.75 -13.38 5.94
N ARG A 393 7.90 -13.92 6.29
CA ARG A 393 8.96 -13.12 6.93
C ARG A 393 10.12 -12.95 5.98
N LEU A 394 10.76 -11.80 6.05
CA LEU A 394 11.95 -11.48 5.27
C LEU A 394 13.08 -11.15 6.25
N ASP A 395 14.28 -11.68 6.04
CA ASP A 395 15.44 -11.28 6.85
C ASP A 395 15.54 -9.74 6.86
N ALA A 396 15.78 -9.17 8.05
CA ALA A 396 15.93 -7.73 8.22
C ALA A 396 17.19 -7.22 7.51
N TYR A 397 18.19 -8.10 7.38
CA TYR A 397 19.50 -7.81 6.81
C TYR A 397 19.86 -8.81 5.72
N GLU A 398 20.76 -8.43 4.82
CA GLU A 398 21.46 -9.38 3.95
C GLU A 398 22.20 -10.42 4.81
N VAL A 399 22.43 -11.61 4.26
CA VAL A 399 23.20 -12.66 4.96
C VAL A 399 24.64 -12.20 5.13
N THR A 400 25.10 -12.14 6.37
CA THR A 400 26.46 -11.68 6.67
C THR A 400 27.51 -12.74 6.42
N VAL A 401 28.77 -12.32 6.26
CA VAL A 401 29.93 -13.22 6.20
C VAL A 401 29.97 -14.16 7.40
N ALA A 402 29.69 -13.68 8.61
CA ALA A 402 29.71 -14.52 9.81
C ALA A 402 28.64 -15.63 9.76
N ARG A 403 27.41 -15.30 9.31
CA ARG A 403 26.33 -16.29 9.10
C ARG A 403 26.72 -17.32 8.03
N PHE A 404 27.23 -16.86 6.89
CA PHE A 404 27.63 -17.73 5.81
C PHE A 404 28.85 -18.60 6.16
N ARG A 405 29.80 -18.09 6.94
CA ARG A 405 30.93 -18.87 7.45
C ARG A 405 30.48 -20.02 8.34
N ALA A 406 29.43 -19.86 9.15
CA ALA A 406 28.88 -20.96 9.95
C ALA A 406 28.38 -22.10 9.05
N PHE A 407 27.73 -21.76 7.93
CA PHE A 407 27.30 -22.72 6.91
C PHE A 407 28.47 -23.46 6.26
N VAL A 408 29.53 -22.73 5.86
CA VAL A 408 30.74 -23.32 5.26
C VAL A 408 31.46 -24.23 6.26
N LYS A 409 31.64 -23.78 7.52
CA LYS A 409 32.25 -24.57 8.61
C LYS A 409 31.47 -25.83 8.96
N ALA A 410 30.15 -25.81 8.77
CA ALA A 410 29.29 -27.00 8.91
C ALA A 410 29.40 -27.98 7.72
N GLY A 411 30.25 -27.68 6.72
CA GLY A 411 30.46 -28.49 5.54
C GLY A 411 29.30 -28.50 4.55
N LYS A 412 28.37 -27.55 4.67
CA LYS A 412 27.13 -27.47 3.89
C LYS A 412 27.34 -26.74 2.57
N GLY A 413 26.41 -26.90 1.63
CA GLY A 413 26.51 -26.26 0.30
C GLY A 413 27.59 -26.87 -0.59
N THR A 414 27.92 -28.14 -0.35
CA THR A 414 28.91 -28.89 -1.14
C THR A 414 28.25 -30.08 -1.81
N GLN A 415 28.88 -30.65 -2.83
CA GLN A 415 28.40 -31.90 -3.46
C GLN A 415 28.32 -33.06 -2.46
N ALA A 416 29.16 -33.05 -1.42
CA ALA A 416 29.17 -34.05 -0.37
C ALA A 416 28.06 -33.85 0.69
N SER A 417 27.54 -32.63 0.82
CA SER A 417 26.50 -32.27 1.80
C SER A 417 25.51 -31.27 1.17
N PRO A 418 24.80 -31.68 0.09
CA PRO A 418 23.83 -30.82 -0.55
C PRO A 418 22.56 -30.72 0.32
N PRO A 419 21.70 -29.70 0.09
CA PRO A 419 20.37 -29.70 0.65
C PRO A 419 19.59 -30.96 0.25
N ALA A 420 18.69 -31.42 1.13
CA ALA A 420 17.76 -32.49 0.80
C ALA A 420 16.79 -32.04 -0.31
N ALA A 421 16.33 -32.97 -1.15
CA ALA A 421 15.31 -32.65 -2.15
C ALA A 421 14.06 -32.06 -1.48
N GLY A 422 13.56 -30.94 -2.01
CA GLY A 422 12.45 -30.18 -1.45
C GLY A 422 12.82 -29.25 -0.28
N ALA A 423 14.07 -29.24 0.21
CA ALA A 423 14.49 -28.28 1.23
C ALA A 423 14.35 -26.83 0.72
N GLY A 424 14.00 -25.89 1.59
CA GLY A 424 13.77 -24.49 1.21
C GLY A 424 12.55 -24.25 0.32
N GLN A 425 11.58 -25.17 0.33
CA GLN A 425 10.33 -25.01 -0.41
C GLN A 425 9.46 -23.89 0.19
N HIS A 426 8.91 -23.05 -0.69
CA HIS A 426 7.91 -22.07 -0.33
C HIS A 426 6.58 -22.75 0.06
N PRO A 427 5.95 -22.37 1.19
CA PRO A 427 4.78 -23.08 1.74
C PRO A 427 3.59 -23.11 0.77
N ASN A 428 3.38 -22.02 0.02
CA ASN A 428 2.30 -21.91 -0.96
C ASN A 428 2.70 -22.30 -2.41
N ILE A 429 3.92 -22.79 -2.65
CA ILE A 429 4.39 -23.12 -4.01
C ILE A 429 5.02 -24.51 -4.03
N ALA A 430 4.26 -25.49 -4.49
CA ALA A 430 4.73 -26.86 -4.65
C ALA A 430 5.93 -26.95 -5.59
N GLY A 431 6.94 -27.74 -5.23
CA GLY A 431 8.11 -28.00 -6.10
C GLY A 431 9.12 -26.84 -6.20
N SER A 432 8.93 -25.76 -5.43
CA SER A 432 9.89 -24.64 -5.35
C SER A 432 11.16 -24.94 -4.55
N GLY A 433 11.20 -26.08 -3.85
CA GLY A 433 12.33 -26.52 -3.05
C GLY A 433 13.53 -27.00 -3.88
N TRP A 434 14.62 -27.35 -3.18
CA TRP A 434 15.85 -27.82 -3.77
C TRP A 434 15.64 -29.04 -4.66
N GLN A 435 16.25 -29.05 -5.86
CA GLN A 435 16.21 -30.18 -6.77
C GLN A 435 17.53 -30.94 -6.74
N ALA A 436 17.47 -32.27 -6.63
CA ALA A 436 18.68 -33.12 -6.55
C ALA A 436 19.59 -33.00 -7.79
N SER A 437 19.04 -32.63 -8.94
CA SER A 437 19.80 -32.33 -10.16
C SER A 437 20.76 -31.14 -10.00
N TRP A 438 20.54 -30.26 -9.01
CA TRP A 438 21.39 -29.11 -8.71
C TRP A 438 22.61 -29.48 -7.86
N ASN A 439 22.68 -30.71 -7.33
CA ASN A 439 23.81 -31.13 -6.49
C ASN A 439 25.15 -30.96 -7.21
N SER A 440 25.21 -31.24 -8.52
CA SER A 440 26.43 -31.10 -9.33
C SER A 440 26.85 -29.65 -9.57
N LYS A 441 26.00 -28.67 -9.23
CA LYS A 441 26.27 -27.23 -9.35
C LYS A 441 26.96 -26.64 -8.12
N LEU A 442 26.97 -27.38 -7.01
CA LEU A 442 27.68 -26.99 -5.78
C LEU A 442 29.18 -27.27 -5.91
N ALA A 443 29.97 -26.60 -5.08
CA ALA A 443 31.40 -26.86 -4.98
C ALA A 443 31.68 -28.30 -4.48
N ALA A 444 32.74 -28.93 -5.00
CA ALA A 444 33.05 -30.32 -4.69
C ALA A 444 33.35 -30.57 -3.20
N SER A 445 33.88 -29.57 -2.49
CA SER A 445 34.25 -29.63 -1.08
C SER A 445 34.19 -28.26 -0.42
N THR A 446 34.30 -28.22 0.91
CA THR A 446 34.40 -26.97 1.67
C THR A 446 35.57 -26.11 1.21
N ALA A 447 36.76 -26.69 1.02
CA ALA A 447 37.94 -25.96 0.54
C ALA A 447 37.74 -25.38 -0.87
N ALA A 448 37.03 -26.11 -1.75
CA ALA A 448 36.68 -25.61 -3.07
C ALA A 448 35.67 -24.45 -2.98
N LEU A 449 34.70 -24.53 -2.07
CA LEU A 449 33.75 -23.44 -1.82
C LEU A 449 34.46 -22.19 -1.29
N GLU A 450 35.32 -22.33 -0.28
CA GLU A 450 36.12 -21.23 0.28
C GLU A 450 36.97 -20.53 -0.77
N THR A 451 37.64 -21.31 -1.63
CA THR A 451 38.42 -20.77 -2.75
C THR A 451 37.52 -20.01 -3.74
N ALA A 452 36.34 -20.54 -4.04
CA ALA A 452 35.43 -19.95 -5.01
C ALA A 452 34.77 -18.66 -4.49
N LEU A 453 34.57 -18.51 -3.19
CA LEU A 453 34.03 -17.30 -2.57
C LEU A 453 35.00 -16.10 -2.66
N ALA A 454 36.29 -16.34 -2.87
CA ALA A 454 37.27 -15.30 -3.17
C ALA A 454 37.25 -14.87 -4.65
N CYS A 455 36.06 -14.60 -5.21
CA CYS A 455 35.87 -14.40 -6.65
C CYS A 455 36.53 -13.12 -7.20
N ASN A 456 36.82 -12.16 -6.32
CA ASN A 456 37.51 -10.92 -6.68
C ASN A 456 38.39 -10.46 -5.50
N PRO A 457 39.71 -10.26 -5.70
CA PRO A 457 40.62 -9.92 -4.60
C PRO A 457 40.38 -8.52 -4.00
N SER A 458 39.76 -7.61 -4.75
CA SER A 458 39.51 -6.24 -4.31
C SER A 458 38.19 -6.08 -3.57
N TYR A 459 37.20 -6.95 -3.81
CA TYR A 459 35.83 -6.74 -3.34
C TYR A 459 35.20 -7.94 -2.62
N ALA A 460 35.76 -9.14 -2.70
CA ALA A 460 35.22 -10.28 -1.96
C ALA A 460 35.29 -10.03 -0.43
N THR A 461 34.19 -10.34 0.27
CA THR A 461 34.07 -10.13 1.72
C THR A 461 34.31 -11.39 2.54
N TYR A 462 34.25 -12.58 1.92
CA TYR A 462 34.37 -13.83 2.64
C TYR A 462 35.78 -14.04 3.22
N GLY A 463 35.83 -14.39 4.51
CA GLY A 463 37.01 -14.90 5.20
C GLY A 463 36.67 -16.14 6.02
N ASP A 464 37.56 -17.13 6.01
CA ASP A 464 37.42 -18.41 6.73
C ASP A 464 37.55 -18.27 8.26
N GLN A 465 38.15 -17.16 8.71
CA GLN A 465 38.30 -16.78 10.12
C GLN A 465 37.48 -15.52 10.47
N PRO A 466 37.03 -15.37 11.73
CA PRO A 466 36.45 -14.13 12.24
C PRO A 466 37.31 -12.91 11.93
N GLY A 467 36.69 -11.86 11.41
CA GLY A 467 37.40 -10.68 10.94
C GLY A 467 36.51 -9.44 10.82
N PRO A 468 37.08 -8.32 10.32
CA PRO A 468 36.37 -7.05 10.18
C PRO A 468 35.15 -7.11 9.24
N ASP A 469 35.14 -8.05 8.30
CA ASP A 469 34.06 -8.22 7.32
C ASP A 469 32.91 -9.10 7.83
N ASP A 470 32.98 -9.62 9.07
CA ASP A 470 31.97 -10.52 9.66
C ASP A 470 30.53 -9.99 9.58
N ALA A 471 30.36 -8.66 9.66
CA ALA A 471 29.08 -7.98 9.60
C ALA A 471 28.71 -7.44 8.20
N ARG A 472 29.61 -7.53 7.22
CA ARG A 472 29.30 -7.19 5.82
C ARG A 472 28.46 -8.29 5.17
N PRO A 473 27.68 -7.99 4.11
CA PRO A 473 27.02 -9.02 3.35
C PRO A 473 28.04 -9.99 2.77
N VAL A 474 27.70 -11.28 2.77
CA VAL A 474 28.42 -12.24 1.93
C VAL A 474 28.14 -11.91 0.47
N ASN A 475 29.20 -11.82 -0.34
CA ASN A 475 29.11 -11.67 -1.78
C ASN A 475 29.81 -12.84 -2.49
N CYS A 476 29.95 -12.77 -3.82
CA CYS A 476 30.59 -13.85 -4.61
C CYS A 476 29.89 -15.22 -4.47
N VAL A 477 28.61 -15.23 -4.10
CA VAL A 477 27.79 -16.44 -3.99
C VAL A 477 27.06 -16.71 -5.30
N THR A 478 27.04 -17.98 -5.71
CA THR A 478 26.15 -18.40 -6.80
C THR A 478 24.71 -18.45 -6.31
N TRP A 479 23.75 -18.53 -7.23
CA TRP A 479 22.35 -18.74 -6.85
C TRP A 479 22.17 -20.06 -6.09
N TYR A 480 22.93 -21.10 -6.44
CA TYR A 480 22.88 -22.40 -5.76
C TYR A 480 23.43 -22.34 -4.34
N ASP A 481 24.51 -21.58 -4.11
CA ASP A 481 25.06 -21.35 -2.76
C ASP A 481 24.05 -20.58 -1.89
N ALA A 482 23.44 -19.52 -2.45
CA ALA A 482 22.42 -18.70 -1.80
C ALA A 482 21.19 -19.53 -1.40
N PHE A 483 20.68 -20.35 -2.32
CA PHE A 483 19.57 -21.26 -2.03
C PHE A 483 19.96 -22.26 -0.94
N ALA A 484 21.11 -22.94 -1.10
CA ALA A 484 21.55 -23.97 -0.17
C ALA A 484 21.74 -23.41 1.25
N PHE A 485 22.27 -22.18 1.36
CA PHE A 485 22.36 -21.46 2.63
C PHE A 485 20.97 -21.24 3.25
N CYS A 486 20.03 -20.62 2.52
CA CYS A 486 18.70 -20.34 3.07
C CYS A 486 17.98 -21.63 3.47
N ALA A 487 18.06 -22.69 2.66
CA ALA A 487 17.47 -23.99 2.99
C ALA A 487 18.07 -24.61 4.26
N TRP A 488 19.40 -24.52 4.44
CA TRP A 488 20.07 -25.00 5.66
C TRP A 488 19.71 -24.17 6.89
N ASP A 489 19.51 -22.87 6.72
CA ASP A 489 19.16 -21.92 7.77
C ASP A 489 17.67 -21.99 8.17
N GLY A 490 16.94 -23.01 7.71
CA GLY A 490 15.50 -23.19 7.99
C GLY A 490 14.61 -22.18 7.25
N ALA A 491 15.09 -21.65 6.12
CA ALA A 491 14.47 -20.59 5.33
C ALA A 491 14.42 -21.00 3.85
N ARG A 492 14.18 -20.02 2.97
CA ARG A 492 14.16 -20.14 1.52
C ARG A 492 14.63 -18.85 0.86
N LEU A 493 14.91 -18.87 -0.44
CA LEU A 493 14.98 -17.62 -1.19
C LEU A 493 13.59 -16.96 -1.26
N PRO A 494 13.49 -15.62 -1.17
CA PRO A 494 12.26 -14.93 -1.50
C PRO A 494 11.93 -15.12 -2.98
N THR A 495 10.64 -15.14 -3.32
CA THR A 495 10.22 -14.91 -4.71
C THR A 495 10.49 -13.46 -5.11
N GLU A 496 10.61 -13.19 -6.40
CA GLU A 496 10.73 -11.82 -6.91
C GLU A 496 9.52 -10.97 -6.50
N ALA A 497 8.33 -11.57 -6.43
CA ALA A 497 7.12 -10.90 -5.99
C ALA A 497 7.18 -10.51 -4.51
N GLU A 498 7.61 -11.42 -3.62
CA GLU A 498 7.79 -11.13 -2.19
C GLU A 498 8.84 -10.05 -1.95
N TRP A 499 9.99 -10.17 -2.61
CA TRP A 499 11.06 -9.18 -2.49
C TRP A 499 10.59 -7.80 -2.94
N ASN A 500 9.94 -7.71 -4.11
CA ASN A 500 9.41 -6.44 -4.63
C ASN A 500 8.32 -5.88 -3.71
N PHE A 501 7.42 -6.71 -3.18
CA PHE A 501 6.37 -6.27 -2.26
C PHE A 501 6.96 -5.65 -0.99
N ALA A 502 7.98 -6.28 -0.40
CA ALA A 502 8.67 -5.74 0.77
C ALA A 502 9.37 -4.40 0.47
N SER A 503 10.10 -4.33 -0.64
CA SER A 503 10.79 -3.11 -1.09
C SER A 503 9.84 -1.97 -1.41
N ALA A 504 8.72 -2.25 -2.08
CA ALA A 504 7.74 -1.23 -2.47
C ALA A 504 6.85 -0.75 -1.32
N GLY A 505 7.05 -1.25 -0.08
CA GLY A 505 6.18 -0.92 1.05
C GLY A 505 4.76 -1.50 0.92
N GLY A 506 4.63 -2.63 0.21
CA GLY A 506 3.37 -3.28 -0.12
C GLY A 506 2.53 -2.46 -1.08
N THR A 507 1.30 -2.14 -0.68
CA THR A 507 0.34 -1.36 -1.49
C THR A 507 0.74 0.10 -1.70
N GLU A 508 1.76 0.60 -0.99
CA GLU A 508 2.22 1.98 -1.12
C GLU A 508 2.96 2.25 -2.43
N GLN A 509 3.53 1.23 -3.08
CA GLN A 509 4.23 1.33 -4.37
C GLN A 509 5.38 2.35 -4.35
N ARG A 510 6.21 2.27 -3.30
CA ARG A 510 7.33 3.19 -3.08
C ARG A 510 8.46 2.99 -4.10
N VAL A 511 8.94 4.09 -4.67
CA VAL A 511 10.05 4.10 -5.64
C VAL A 511 11.38 3.62 -5.03
N PHE A 512 11.68 4.05 -3.80
CA PHE A 512 12.70 3.46 -2.94
C PHE A 512 12.05 2.91 -1.67
N PRO A 513 12.67 1.94 -0.98
CA PRO A 513 12.13 1.37 0.26
C PRO A 513 11.69 2.42 1.31
N TRP A 514 12.45 3.50 1.43
CA TRP A 514 12.25 4.57 2.40
C TRP A 514 11.33 5.70 1.92
N SER A 515 10.91 5.72 0.64
CA SER A 515 10.17 6.85 0.08
C SER A 515 8.86 7.13 0.83
N SER A 516 8.76 8.33 1.39
CA SER A 516 7.54 8.86 2.02
C SER A 516 7.48 10.37 1.72
N PRO A 517 6.62 10.85 0.80
CA PRO A 517 5.59 10.09 0.07
C PRO A 517 6.16 9.01 -0.88
N PRO A 518 5.36 8.04 -1.34
CA PRO A 518 5.86 6.90 -2.13
C PRO A 518 6.62 7.26 -3.41
N THR A 519 6.33 8.42 -4.01
CA THR A 519 6.99 8.92 -5.22
C THR A 519 8.24 9.79 -4.95
N ALA A 520 8.63 9.96 -3.68
CA ALA A 520 9.82 10.74 -3.34
C ALA A 520 11.10 10.06 -3.86
N THR A 521 11.85 10.76 -4.69
CA THR A 521 13.07 10.26 -5.35
C THR A 521 14.37 10.70 -4.69
N THR A 522 14.29 11.28 -3.49
CA THR A 522 15.48 11.72 -2.74
C THR A 522 16.30 10.51 -2.29
N VAL A 523 17.57 10.50 -2.69
CA VAL A 523 18.58 9.51 -2.31
C VAL A 523 19.92 10.22 -2.12
N ASP A 524 20.65 9.78 -1.10
CA ASP A 524 22.03 10.15 -0.81
C ASP A 524 22.71 9.00 -0.05
N ALA A 525 24.00 9.16 0.28
CA ALA A 525 24.81 8.16 0.98
C ALA A 525 24.27 7.74 2.37
N THR A 526 23.31 8.48 2.94
CA THR A 526 22.68 8.12 4.22
C THR A 526 21.50 7.17 4.06
N TYR A 527 21.01 6.96 2.84
CA TYR A 527 19.90 6.05 2.51
C TYR A 527 20.37 4.71 1.93
N ALA A 528 21.37 4.71 1.06
CA ALA A 528 21.89 3.50 0.43
C ALA A 528 23.39 3.62 0.16
N SER A 529 24.08 2.48 0.07
CA SER A 529 25.41 2.41 -0.54
C SER A 529 25.24 2.13 -2.04
N TYR A 530 25.65 3.07 -2.88
CA TYR A 530 25.42 3.03 -4.33
C TYR A 530 26.46 3.86 -5.08
N TYR A 531 26.49 3.73 -6.41
CA TYR A 531 27.39 4.44 -7.31
C TYR A 531 26.73 5.71 -7.88
N LEU A 532 27.44 6.83 -7.87
CA LEU A 532 27.00 8.07 -8.51
C LEU A 532 27.79 8.29 -9.81
N ASP A 533 27.13 8.05 -10.95
CA ASP A 533 27.70 8.19 -12.30
C ASP A 533 28.37 9.57 -12.51
N GLY A 534 27.69 10.65 -12.08
CA GLY A 534 28.13 12.03 -12.34
C GLY A 534 29.46 12.43 -11.68
N VAL A 535 29.88 11.71 -10.64
CA VAL A 535 31.17 11.93 -9.96
C VAL A 535 32.07 10.68 -9.97
N SER A 536 31.59 9.59 -10.55
CA SER A 536 32.29 8.29 -10.64
C SER A 536 32.79 7.76 -9.30
N GLN A 537 31.92 7.78 -8.28
CA GLN A 537 32.24 7.41 -6.90
C GLN A 537 31.16 6.51 -6.32
N CYS A 538 31.58 5.53 -5.53
CA CYS A 538 30.72 4.78 -4.63
C CYS A 538 30.53 5.58 -3.34
N PHE A 539 29.34 5.52 -2.77
CA PHE A 539 28.95 6.27 -1.58
C PHE A 539 28.53 5.31 -0.48
N GLY A 540 29.48 4.51 0.03
CA GLY A 540 29.28 3.71 1.24
C GLY A 540 30.12 4.26 2.40
N ASP A 541 31.42 4.41 2.20
CA ASP A 541 32.38 4.76 3.26
C ASP A 541 32.66 6.26 3.42
N GLY A 542 32.14 7.09 2.51
CA GLY A 542 32.37 8.54 2.47
C GLY A 542 33.73 8.94 1.88
N VAL A 543 34.45 8.01 1.25
CA VAL A 543 35.73 8.21 0.58
C VAL A 543 35.54 8.18 -0.93
N ALA A 544 36.23 9.06 -1.66
CA ALA A 544 36.15 9.10 -3.11
C ALA A 544 36.78 7.84 -3.75
N GLY A 545 36.00 7.16 -4.57
CA GLY A 545 36.43 5.98 -5.32
C GLY A 545 35.40 4.87 -5.18
N CYS A 546 35.77 3.65 -5.56
CA CYS A 546 35.00 2.45 -5.24
C CYS A 546 35.96 1.43 -4.66
N SER A 547 35.59 0.91 -3.51
CA SER A 547 36.41 -0.01 -2.73
C SER A 547 35.54 -1.07 -2.06
N ARG A 548 36.15 -2.01 -1.34
CA ARG A 548 35.41 -2.97 -0.52
C ARG A 548 34.76 -2.28 0.67
N GLU A 549 35.31 -1.16 1.11
CA GLU A 549 34.85 -0.43 2.26
C GLU A 549 33.44 0.12 2.05
N ASP A 550 33.03 0.35 0.79
CA ASP A 550 31.68 0.71 0.35
C ASP A 550 30.62 -0.39 0.54
N LEU A 551 31.03 -1.66 0.66
CA LEU A 551 30.12 -2.77 1.00
C LEU A 551 29.80 -2.75 2.50
N LEU A 552 28.96 -1.83 2.92
CA LEU A 552 28.74 -1.53 4.33
C LEU A 552 28.32 -2.75 5.18
N PRO A 553 28.73 -2.80 6.46
CA PRO A 553 28.13 -3.71 7.42
C PRO A 553 26.60 -3.59 7.40
N VAL A 554 25.90 -4.70 7.48
CA VAL A 554 24.44 -4.71 7.34
C VAL A 554 23.76 -3.89 8.44
N GLY A 555 22.75 -3.12 8.06
CA GLY A 555 22.02 -2.20 8.90
C GLY A 555 22.78 -0.92 9.26
N SER A 556 23.79 -0.53 8.49
CA SER A 556 24.52 0.73 8.71
C SER A 556 23.68 1.97 8.36
N LEU A 557 22.72 1.86 7.45
CA LEU A 557 22.02 3.01 6.87
C LEU A 557 20.56 3.09 7.30
N SER A 558 20.30 3.43 8.57
CA SER A 558 18.96 3.41 9.18
C SER A 558 17.88 4.22 8.44
N LYS A 559 18.25 5.28 7.70
CA LYS A 559 17.30 6.04 6.88
C LYS A 559 16.83 5.29 5.64
N GLY A 560 17.60 4.30 5.18
CA GLY A 560 17.28 3.41 4.07
C GLY A 560 16.29 2.31 4.41
N ALA A 561 15.79 2.24 5.64
CA ALA A 561 14.86 1.21 6.06
C ALA A 561 13.57 1.23 5.23
N GLY A 562 13.14 0.06 4.76
CA GLY A 562 11.83 -0.12 4.16
C GLY A 562 10.69 0.03 5.18
N ARG A 563 9.45 0.12 4.70
CA ARG A 563 8.23 0.20 5.55
C ARG A 563 8.18 -0.85 6.66
N TYR A 564 8.61 -2.07 6.35
CA TYR A 564 8.59 -3.21 7.26
C TYR A 564 9.87 -3.36 8.08
N GLY A 565 10.79 -2.39 8.04
CA GLY A 565 12.03 -2.39 8.81
C GLY A 565 13.17 -3.20 8.18
N SER A 566 12.99 -3.78 6.99
CA SER A 566 14.08 -4.43 6.26
C SER A 566 15.06 -3.37 5.75
N MET A 567 16.34 -3.65 5.96
CA MET A 567 17.46 -2.75 5.70
C MET A 567 18.17 -3.14 4.41
N GLU A 568 18.76 -2.15 3.74
CA GLU A 568 19.55 -2.32 2.51
C GLU A 568 18.82 -3.13 1.42
N LEU A 569 17.49 -2.95 1.28
CA LEU A 569 16.77 -3.46 0.09
C LEU A 569 17.16 -2.70 -1.19
N SER A 570 17.85 -1.57 -1.07
CA SER A 570 18.39 -0.78 -2.17
C SER A 570 19.87 -0.49 -1.92
N GLY A 571 20.73 -0.84 -2.87
CA GLY A 571 22.18 -0.68 -2.78
C GLY A 571 22.86 -1.85 -2.06
N ASN A 572 24.08 -1.61 -1.57
CA ASN A 572 24.97 -2.62 -0.96
C ASN A 572 25.24 -3.81 -1.88
N VAL A 573 24.48 -4.91 -1.84
CA VAL A 573 24.57 -5.99 -2.84
C VAL A 573 23.23 -6.28 -3.52
N TRP A 574 23.32 -6.69 -4.78
CA TRP A 574 22.19 -7.31 -5.47
C TRP A 574 21.79 -8.58 -4.72
N GLU A 575 20.50 -8.87 -4.65
CA GLU A 575 20.02 -10.04 -3.91
C GLU A 575 19.43 -11.08 -4.87
N TRP A 576 19.94 -12.30 -4.80
CA TRP A 576 19.34 -13.44 -5.49
C TRP A 576 17.92 -13.71 -4.99
N VAL A 577 16.98 -13.92 -5.94
CA VAL A 577 15.61 -14.38 -5.65
C VAL A 577 15.36 -15.73 -6.31
N LEU A 578 14.26 -16.41 -5.96
CA LEU A 578 13.92 -17.75 -6.47
C LEU A 578 13.72 -17.78 -8.00
N ASP A 579 13.14 -16.71 -8.55
CA ASP A 579 12.66 -16.60 -9.92
C ASP A 579 13.78 -16.68 -10.98
N THR A 580 13.45 -17.29 -12.12
CA THR A 580 14.16 -17.01 -13.38
C THR A 580 13.73 -15.67 -13.95
N TYR A 581 14.61 -14.94 -14.62
CA TYR A 581 14.24 -13.66 -15.22
C TYR A 581 13.31 -13.82 -16.40
N SER A 582 12.10 -13.30 -16.25
CA SER A 582 11.03 -13.40 -17.25
C SER A 582 10.51 -12.02 -17.63
N ASN A 583 10.46 -11.73 -18.94
CA ASN A 583 9.91 -10.51 -19.50
C ASN A 583 9.01 -10.87 -20.70
N PRO A 584 7.70 -10.58 -20.67
CA PRO A 584 6.95 -9.94 -19.58
C PRO A 584 6.88 -10.81 -18.30
N TYR A 585 6.45 -10.24 -17.18
CA TYR A 585 6.18 -11.03 -15.98
C TYR A 585 5.05 -12.05 -16.23
N PRO A 586 5.11 -13.25 -15.64
CA PRO A 586 4.05 -14.24 -15.79
C PRO A 586 2.78 -13.83 -15.04
N LEU A 587 1.62 -14.09 -15.65
CA LEU A 587 0.28 -13.87 -15.08
C LEU A 587 -0.56 -15.16 -15.19
N PRO A 588 -1.51 -15.40 -14.26
CA PRO A 588 -1.76 -14.65 -13.04
C PRO A 588 -0.66 -14.85 -11.97
N CYS A 589 -0.57 -13.97 -10.98
CA CYS A 589 0.38 -14.12 -9.88
C CYS A 589 -0.31 -14.08 -8.50
N VAL A 590 -0.47 -15.27 -7.89
CA VAL A 590 -0.86 -15.44 -6.48
C VAL A 590 0.15 -16.38 -5.85
N ASN A 591 1.02 -15.87 -4.98
CA ASN A 591 2.23 -16.58 -4.52
C ASN A 591 2.96 -17.23 -5.70
N CYS A 592 3.37 -16.45 -6.70
CA CYS A 592 3.98 -16.99 -7.90
C CYS A 592 5.50 -16.90 -7.87
N TYR A 593 6.14 -17.71 -8.70
CA TYR A 593 7.52 -17.49 -9.11
C TYR A 593 7.68 -17.90 -10.58
N ALA A 594 8.57 -17.23 -11.31
CA ALA A 594 8.89 -17.55 -12.68
C ALA A 594 9.89 -18.72 -12.76
N THR A 595 9.59 -19.71 -13.61
CA THR A 595 10.45 -20.87 -13.90
C THR A 595 10.96 -20.91 -15.34
N ALA A 596 10.34 -20.15 -16.23
CA ALA A 596 10.70 -20.05 -17.64
C ALA A 596 11.28 -18.65 -17.91
N GLY A 597 12.61 -18.58 -18.00
CA GLY A 597 13.32 -17.31 -18.13
C GLY A 597 14.82 -17.49 -18.35
N SER A 598 15.51 -16.36 -18.55
CA SER A 598 16.95 -16.29 -18.80
C SER A 598 17.72 -16.09 -17.50
N GLY A 599 18.51 -17.06 -17.08
CA GLY A 599 19.25 -16.95 -15.81
C GLY A 599 18.33 -16.80 -14.60
N ARG A 600 18.88 -16.30 -13.49
CA ARG A 600 18.16 -16.03 -12.25
C ARG A 600 18.03 -14.55 -12.02
N THR A 601 16.89 -14.13 -11.50
CA THR A 601 16.64 -12.72 -11.19
C THR A 601 17.46 -12.30 -9.97
N MET A 602 17.93 -11.05 -9.99
CA MET A 602 18.46 -10.34 -8.84
C MET A 602 17.77 -8.97 -8.70
N ARG A 603 17.61 -8.50 -7.45
CA ARG A 603 16.92 -7.23 -7.13
C ARG A 603 17.76 -6.33 -6.21
N GLY A 604 17.40 -5.06 -6.13
CA GLY A 604 17.95 -4.10 -5.15
C GLY A 604 19.12 -3.24 -5.59
N GLY A 605 19.83 -3.60 -6.67
CA GLY A 605 21.05 -2.88 -7.04
C GLY A 605 22.20 -3.23 -6.10
N SER A 606 23.33 -2.51 -6.21
CA SER A 606 24.50 -2.74 -5.33
C SER A 606 25.24 -1.42 -5.11
N PHE A 607 26.32 -1.45 -4.34
CA PHE A 607 27.26 -0.33 -4.19
C PHE A 607 27.87 0.15 -5.53
N PHE A 608 27.88 -0.71 -6.56
CA PHE A 608 28.27 -0.39 -7.94
C PHE A 608 27.08 0.01 -8.85
N GLY A 609 25.87 0.05 -8.31
CA GLY A 609 24.66 0.40 -9.05
C GLY A 609 24.32 1.88 -8.94
N ASN A 610 23.86 2.49 -10.03
CA ASN A 610 23.38 3.87 -10.01
C ASN A 610 21.93 3.98 -9.48
N PRO A 611 21.41 5.21 -9.22
CA PRO A 611 20.05 5.41 -8.71
C PRO A 611 18.94 4.72 -9.51
N ALA A 612 19.13 4.48 -10.82
CA ALA A 612 18.14 3.78 -11.64
C ALA A 612 18.14 2.26 -11.41
N THR A 613 19.21 1.69 -10.85
CA THR A 613 19.34 0.25 -10.59
C THR A 613 18.99 -0.15 -9.16
N ILE A 614 18.93 0.81 -8.23
CA ILE A 614 18.59 0.58 -6.81
C ILE A 614 17.12 0.86 -6.48
N LEU A 615 16.26 0.98 -7.49
CA LEU A 615 14.81 1.19 -7.31
C LEU A 615 14.11 -0.09 -6.84
N SER A 616 13.00 0.03 -6.11
CA SER A 616 12.16 -1.11 -5.73
C SER A 616 11.67 -1.93 -6.94
N SER A 617 11.47 -1.27 -8.08
CA SER A 617 11.02 -1.83 -9.35
C SER A 617 12.15 -2.40 -10.22
N ALA A 618 13.40 -1.98 -10.00
CA ALA A 618 14.54 -2.31 -10.85
C ALA A 618 15.00 -3.76 -10.66
N ARG A 619 15.13 -4.47 -11.79
CA ARG A 619 15.45 -5.89 -11.83
C ARG A 619 16.56 -6.15 -12.83
N SER A 620 17.39 -7.13 -12.52
CA SER A 620 18.43 -7.62 -13.42
C SER A 620 18.54 -9.14 -13.29
N PHE A 621 19.45 -9.75 -14.02
CA PHE A 621 19.66 -11.18 -13.98
C PHE A 621 21.11 -11.55 -14.28
N ALA A 622 21.50 -12.73 -13.82
CA ALA A 622 22.77 -13.35 -14.15
C ALA A 622 22.60 -14.87 -14.25
N THR A 623 23.58 -15.56 -14.82
CA THR A 623 23.56 -17.03 -14.84
C THR A 623 23.65 -17.55 -13.40
N PRO A 624 22.94 -18.65 -13.06
CA PRO A 624 22.89 -19.12 -11.67
C PRO A 624 24.25 -19.56 -11.12
N GLU A 625 25.21 -19.92 -11.99
CA GLU A 625 26.58 -20.29 -11.62
C GLU A 625 27.54 -19.10 -11.48
N SER A 626 27.12 -17.88 -11.84
CA SER A 626 27.97 -16.70 -11.74
C SER A 626 28.27 -16.33 -10.28
N ARG A 627 29.54 -15.98 -10.01
CA ARG A 627 29.97 -15.37 -8.75
C ARG A 627 30.33 -13.92 -9.02
N LEU A 628 29.48 -13.01 -8.57
CA LEU A 628 29.65 -11.58 -8.76
C LEU A 628 29.92 -10.93 -7.40
N PHE A 629 30.95 -10.09 -7.33
CA PHE A 629 31.30 -9.38 -6.08
C PHE A 629 30.22 -8.37 -5.64
N SER A 630 29.31 -8.02 -6.54
CA SER A 630 28.18 -7.14 -6.28
C SER A 630 26.88 -7.87 -5.94
N VAL A 631 26.89 -9.21 -5.82
CA VAL A 631 25.69 -10.03 -5.58
C VAL A 631 25.85 -10.87 -4.30
N GLY A 632 24.85 -10.80 -3.44
CA GLY A 632 24.70 -11.57 -2.21
C GLY A 632 23.31 -12.22 -2.12
N VAL A 633 22.78 -12.33 -0.89
CA VAL A 633 21.53 -13.03 -0.62
C VAL A 633 20.87 -12.51 0.66
N ARG A 634 19.53 -12.51 0.69
CA ARG A 634 18.74 -12.56 1.93
C ARG A 634 17.71 -13.68 1.85
N CYS A 635 17.29 -14.17 3.01
CA CYS A 635 16.34 -15.28 3.08
C CYS A 635 14.93 -14.80 3.46
N ALA A 636 13.92 -15.59 3.07
CA ALA A 636 12.53 -15.46 3.49
C ALA A 636 12.05 -16.73 4.20
N ARG A 637 10.96 -16.62 4.97
CA ARG A 637 10.31 -17.71 5.71
C ARG A 637 8.82 -17.71 5.42
#